data_AF-A0A7J6RNB5-F1
#
_entry.id   AF-A0A7J6RNB5-F1
#
_cell.length_a   1.000
_cell.length_b   1.000
_cell.length_c   1.000
_cell.angle_alpha   90.00
_cell.angle_beta   90.00
_cell.angle_gamma   90.00
#
_symmetry.space_group_name_H-M   'P 1'
#
loop_
_entity.id
_entity.type
_entity.pdbx_description
1 polymer ?
#
loop_
_entity_poly.entity_id
_entity_poly.type
_entity_poly.pdbx_seq_one_letter_code
_entity_poly.pdbx_strand_id
1 'polypeptide(L)'
;ADAPHSSLAKFKRDIDYNVVNPIRLHLINNRSLKGSLELRRRKLLEFTTADKALDECKSKRLRPGDRKYDDCKAARDLSKREFLEIDRQVFEWLYTLEEYKGDVLDSTLQTLKYLQYEFFASSAHAVANVLPTRMEFRPMVEMTPQFLERQIQLSMEEEDLQESDKSSDENSSSENELRGIGGGRHGPLSNFSDRLLEKMQKDGLAPASEPAIAVDPLSLCSLMSQGKYISEAPLCFGAKR
;
A
#
# COMPACT_ATOMS: atom_id res chain seq x y z
N ALA A 1 5.43 -11.79 -34.47
CA ALA A 1 6.21 -11.25 -33.34
C ALA A 1 5.20 -10.68 -32.36
N ASP A 2 4.82 -11.46 -31.35
CA ASP A 2 3.89 -11.03 -30.31
C ASP A 2 4.45 -9.77 -29.66
N ALA A 3 3.62 -8.74 -29.51
CA ALA A 3 4.00 -7.53 -28.79
C ALA A 3 4.52 -7.94 -27.41
N PRO A 4 5.68 -7.42 -26.95
CA PRO A 4 6.23 -7.77 -25.65
C PRO A 4 5.18 -7.46 -24.60
N HIS A 5 4.59 -8.49 -23.99
CA HIS A 5 3.65 -8.32 -22.91
C HIS A 5 4.33 -7.45 -21.85
N SER A 6 3.73 -6.29 -21.54
CA SER A 6 4.24 -5.37 -20.52
C SER A 6 4.63 -6.16 -19.28
N SER A 7 5.81 -5.88 -18.71
CA SER A 7 6.30 -6.52 -17.48
C SER A 7 5.23 -6.45 -16.36
N LEU A 8 4.47 -5.36 -16.33
CA LEU A 8 3.34 -5.17 -15.43
C LEU A 8 2.18 -6.14 -15.71
N ALA A 9 1.85 -6.37 -16.98
CA ALA A 9 0.79 -7.31 -17.36
C ALA A 9 1.18 -8.77 -17.09
N LYS A 10 2.47 -9.12 -17.23
CA LYS A 10 3.01 -10.41 -16.80
C LYS A 10 2.90 -10.55 -15.27
N PHE A 11 3.44 -9.60 -14.52
CA PHE A 11 3.42 -9.60 -13.06
C PHE A 11 2.00 -9.72 -12.47
N LYS A 12 1.03 -8.99 -13.02
CA LYS A 12 -0.39 -9.09 -12.59
C LYS A 12 -0.94 -10.52 -12.77
N ARG A 13 -0.72 -11.13 -13.94
CA ARG A 13 -1.15 -12.52 -14.20
C ARG A 13 -0.47 -13.51 -13.26
N ASP A 14 0.83 -13.33 -13.04
CA ASP A 14 1.60 -14.24 -12.20
C ASP A 14 1.20 -14.11 -10.72
N ILE A 15 0.90 -12.90 -10.23
CA ILE A 15 0.32 -12.71 -8.89
C ILE A 15 -1.05 -13.39 -8.79
N ASP A 16 -1.93 -13.15 -9.76
CA ASP A 16 -3.27 -13.71 -9.71
C ASP A 16 -3.23 -15.24 -9.69
N TYR A 17 -2.39 -15.83 -10.54
CA TYR A 17 -2.28 -17.28 -10.68
C TYR A 17 -1.54 -17.93 -9.51
N ASN A 18 -0.37 -17.40 -9.10
CA ASN A 18 0.49 -18.07 -8.12
C ASN A 18 0.22 -17.68 -6.67
N VAL A 19 -0.41 -16.54 -6.42
CA VAL A 19 -0.64 -16.02 -5.05
C VAL A 19 -2.13 -15.94 -4.77
N VAL A 20 -2.88 -15.17 -5.54
CA VAL A 20 -4.26 -14.84 -5.21
C VAL A 20 -5.19 -16.06 -5.32
N ASN A 21 -5.08 -16.83 -6.41
CA ASN A 21 -5.93 -17.99 -6.63
C ASN A 21 -5.69 -19.11 -5.59
N PRO A 22 -4.44 -19.49 -5.26
CA PRO A 22 -4.19 -20.44 -4.18
C PRO A 22 -4.74 -19.99 -2.83
N ILE A 23 -4.58 -18.72 -2.45
CA ILE A 23 -5.15 -18.18 -1.20
C ILE A 23 -6.67 -18.25 -1.24
N ARG A 24 -7.32 -17.87 -2.36
CA ARG A 24 -8.78 -17.98 -2.51
C ARG A 24 -9.25 -19.42 -2.34
N LEU A 25 -8.55 -20.38 -2.96
CA LEU A 25 -8.89 -21.80 -2.84
C LEU A 25 -8.73 -22.28 -1.38
N HIS A 26 -7.65 -21.90 -0.71
CA HIS A 26 -7.45 -22.19 0.71
C HIS A 26 -8.59 -21.64 1.58
N LEU A 27 -9.04 -20.40 1.32
CA LEU A 27 -10.17 -19.81 2.03
C LEU A 27 -11.50 -20.54 1.76
N ILE A 28 -11.73 -21.02 0.55
CA ILE A 28 -12.90 -21.85 0.21
C ILE A 28 -12.85 -23.16 0.99
N ASN A 29 -11.70 -23.82 1.05
CA ASN A 29 -11.51 -25.06 1.82
C ASN A 29 -11.78 -24.83 3.32
N ASN A 30 -11.34 -23.70 3.88
CA ASN A 30 -11.63 -23.33 5.26
C ASN A 30 -13.14 -23.14 5.51
N ARG A 31 -13.89 -22.62 4.54
CA ARG A 31 -15.37 -22.57 4.64
C ARG A 31 -15.99 -23.96 4.59
N SER A 32 -15.49 -24.85 3.73
CA SER A 32 -15.94 -26.24 3.69
C SER A 32 -15.69 -26.96 5.03
N LEU A 33 -14.52 -26.76 5.62
CA LEU A 33 -14.17 -27.35 6.93
C LEU A 33 -15.10 -26.84 8.05
N LYS A 34 -15.50 -25.56 8.02
CA LYS A 34 -16.54 -25.04 8.92
C LYS A 34 -17.87 -25.78 8.74
N GLY A 35 -18.26 -26.09 7.50
CA GLY A 35 -19.41 -26.94 7.22
C GLY A 35 -19.29 -28.33 7.84
N SER A 36 -18.13 -28.97 7.71
CA SER A 36 -17.86 -30.28 8.34
C SER A 36 -17.88 -30.22 9.87
N LEU A 37 -17.44 -29.11 10.48
CA LEU A 37 -17.55 -28.88 11.92
C LEU A 37 -18.99 -28.79 12.41
N GLU A 38 -19.85 -28.09 11.68
CA GLU A 38 -21.28 -28.04 12.02
C GLU A 38 -21.94 -29.42 11.83
N LEU A 39 -21.57 -30.15 10.78
CA LEU A 39 -22.02 -31.53 10.59
C LEU A 39 -21.60 -32.44 11.76
N ARG A 40 -20.34 -32.33 12.21
CA ARG A 40 -19.82 -33.04 13.38
C ARG A 40 -20.63 -32.72 14.64
N ARG A 41 -20.93 -31.44 14.88
CA ARG A 41 -21.76 -31.00 16.03
C ARG A 41 -23.17 -31.60 15.97
N ARG A 42 -23.80 -31.58 14.80
CA ARG A 42 -25.12 -32.19 14.60
C ARG A 42 -25.09 -33.69 14.90
N LYS A 43 -24.09 -34.41 14.39
CA LYS A 43 -23.93 -35.85 14.61
C LYS A 43 -23.64 -36.21 16.07
N LEU A 44 -22.89 -35.37 16.77
CA LEU A 44 -22.71 -35.49 18.23
C LEU A 44 -24.05 -35.35 18.97
N LEU A 45 -24.90 -34.40 18.55
CA LEU A 45 -26.22 -34.21 19.14
C LEU A 45 -27.15 -35.41 18.87
N GLU A 46 -27.13 -35.96 17.66
CA GLU A 46 -27.85 -37.20 17.31
C GLU A 46 -27.38 -38.37 18.19
N PHE A 47 -26.06 -38.57 18.32
CA PHE A 47 -25.49 -39.62 19.18
C PHE A 47 -25.89 -39.46 20.64
N THR A 48 -25.75 -38.26 21.21
CA THR A 48 -26.14 -38.00 22.62
C THR A 48 -27.64 -38.17 22.85
N THR A 49 -28.47 -37.88 21.85
CA THR A 49 -29.92 -38.12 21.93
C THR A 49 -30.23 -39.63 21.91
N ALA A 50 -29.59 -40.39 21.03
CA ALA A 50 -29.74 -41.84 20.97
C ALA A 50 -29.21 -42.55 22.25
N ASP A 51 -28.12 -42.04 22.82
CA ASP A 51 -27.55 -42.56 24.08
C ASP A 51 -28.52 -42.32 25.26
N LYS A 52 -29.12 -41.13 25.34
CA LYS A 52 -30.19 -40.83 26.31
C LYS A 52 -31.41 -41.75 26.14
N ALA A 53 -31.85 -42.00 24.90
CA ALA A 53 -32.99 -42.89 24.64
C ALA A 53 -32.70 -44.33 25.10
N LEU A 54 -31.48 -44.82 24.88
CA LEU A 54 -31.06 -46.12 25.38
C LEU A 54 -31.02 -46.16 26.92
N ASP A 55 -30.55 -45.10 27.56
CA ASP A 55 -30.53 -44.98 29.03
C ASP A 55 -31.94 -44.90 29.63
N GLU A 56 -32.88 -44.23 28.96
CA GLU A 56 -34.29 -44.28 29.32
C GLU A 56 -34.85 -45.71 29.24
N CYS A 57 -34.49 -46.48 28.22
CA CYS A 57 -34.90 -47.88 28.13
C CYS A 57 -34.35 -48.72 29.28
N LYS A 58 -33.08 -48.48 29.68
CA LYS A 58 -32.48 -49.12 30.87
C LYS A 58 -33.19 -48.70 32.15
N SER A 59 -33.54 -47.43 32.30
CA SER A 59 -34.25 -46.90 33.48
C SER A 59 -35.63 -47.54 33.66
N LYS A 60 -36.32 -47.82 32.54
CA LYS A 60 -37.61 -48.55 32.48
C LYS A 60 -37.46 -50.06 32.65
N ARG A 61 -36.24 -50.57 32.86
CA ARG A 61 -35.91 -52.00 33.02
C ARG A 61 -36.38 -52.88 31.85
N LEU A 62 -36.38 -52.35 30.62
CA LEU A 62 -36.58 -53.15 29.42
C LEU A 62 -35.48 -54.22 29.34
N ARG A 63 -35.86 -55.45 29.01
CA ARG A 63 -34.90 -56.56 28.99
C ARG A 63 -34.11 -56.53 27.68
N PRO A 64 -32.83 -56.94 27.68
CA PRO A 64 -32.13 -57.27 26.44
C PRO A 64 -32.94 -58.33 25.67
N GLY A 65 -33.24 -58.08 24.39
CA GLY A 65 -34.15 -58.90 23.58
C GLY A 65 -35.56 -58.33 23.43
N ASP A 66 -35.94 -57.29 24.18
CA ASP A 66 -37.11 -56.49 23.83
C ASP A 66 -36.83 -55.70 22.54
N ARG A 67 -37.72 -55.80 21.56
CA ARG A 67 -37.58 -55.11 20.27
C ARG A 67 -37.23 -53.62 20.42
N LYS A 68 -37.89 -52.93 21.35
CA LYS A 68 -37.62 -51.51 21.64
C LYS A 68 -36.21 -51.25 22.15
N TYR A 69 -35.71 -52.13 23.02
CA TYR A 69 -34.35 -52.01 23.55
C TYR A 69 -33.32 -52.24 22.45
N ASP A 70 -33.54 -53.28 21.62
CA ASP A 70 -32.65 -53.62 20.52
C ASP A 70 -32.65 -52.52 19.44
N ASP A 71 -33.80 -51.94 19.11
CA ASP A 71 -33.93 -50.81 18.18
C ASP A 71 -33.17 -49.57 18.71
N CYS A 72 -33.33 -49.21 19.99
CA CYS A 72 -32.59 -48.10 20.60
C CYS A 72 -31.07 -48.35 20.65
N LYS A 73 -30.66 -49.59 20.94
CA LYS A 73 -29.24 -49.97 20.95
C LYS A 73 -28.64 -49.88 19.54
N ALA A 74 -29.33 -50.40 18.54
CA ALA A 74 -28.91 -50.33 17.15
C ALA A 74 -28.81 -48.88 16.65
N ALA A 75 -29.78 -48.03 16.99
CA ALA A 75 -29.75 -46.59 16.66
C ALA A 75 -28.55 -45.88 17.30
N ARG A 76 -28.29 -46.14 18.59
CA ARG A 76 -27.14 -45.57 19.32
C ARG A 76 -25.81 -46.01 18.70
N ASP A 77 -25.67 -47.29 18.37
CA ASP A 77 -24.43 -47.81 17.77
C ASP A 77 -24.23 -47.29 16.33
N LEU A 78 -25.31 -47.08 15.57
CA LEU A 78 -25.26 -46.43 14.26
C LEU A 78 -24.79 -44.97 14.38
N SER A 79 -25.46 -44.15 15.20
CA SER A 79 -25.09 -42.74 15.39
C SER A 79 -23.68 -42.58 15.93
N LYS A 80 -23.22 -43.50 16.81
CA LYS A 80 -21.84 -43.51 17.30
C LYS A 80 -20.84 -43.70 16.16
N ARG A 81 -21.09 -44.66 15.27
CA ARG A 81 -20.20 -44.95 14.14
C ARG A 81 -20.11 -43.76 13.20
N GLU A 82 -21.25 -43.18 12.82
CA GLU A 82 -21.31 -42.02 11.93
C GLU A 82 -20.62 -40.79 12.55
N PHE A 83 -20.82 -40.56 13.85
CA PHE A 83 -20.13 -39.48 14.55
C PHE A 83 -18.61 -39.68 14.52
N LEU A 84 -18.10 -40.87 14.86
CA LEU A 84 -16.67 -41.15 14.91
C LEU A 84 -15.99 -41.04 13.54
N GLU A 85 -16.68 -41.42 12.47
CA GLU A 85 -16.17 -41.28 11.11
C GLU A 85 -15.94 -39.80 10.74
N ILE A 86 -16.95 -38.96 11.01
CA ILE A 86 -16.89 -37.52 10.74
C ILE A 86 -15.90 -36.82 11.67
N ASP A 87 -15.88 -37.21 12.95
CA ASP A 87 -14.96 -36.69 13.96
C ASP A 87 -13.50 -36.91 13.54
N ARG A 88 -13.17 -38.13 13.10
CA ARG A 88 -11.85 -38.48 12.60
C ARG A 88 -11.45 -37.61 11.40
N GLN A 89 -12.32 -37.50 10.40
CA GLN A 89 -12.02 -36.70 9.20
C GLN A 89 -11.80 -35.23 9.56
N VAL A 90 -12.63 -34.65 10.41
CA VAL A 90 -12.49 -33.26 10.86
C VAL A 90 -11.20 -33.08 11.67
N PHE A 91 -10.87 -34.02 12.54
CA PHE A 91 -9.64 -33.99 13.33
C PHE A 91 -8.40 -34.01 12.43
N GLU A 92 -8.33 -34.93 11.46
CA GLU A 92 -7.21 -35.01 10.50
C GLU A 92 -7.01 -33.68 9.78
N TRP A 93 -8.09 -33.06 9.25
CA TRP A 93 -7.99 -31.75 8.59
C TRP A 93 -7.56 -30.61 9.52
N LEU A 94 -8.09 -30.55 10.74
CA LEU A 94 -7.70 -29.53 11.71
C LEU A 94 -6.24 -29.67 12.13
N TYR A 95 -5.78 -30.91 12.32
CA TYR A 95 -4.40 -31.21 12.66
C TYR A 95 -3.46 -30.79 11.52
N THR A 96 -3.75 -31.20 10.30
CA THR A 96 -2.98 -30.78 9.11
C THR A 96 -2.95 -29.26 8.96
N LEU A 97 -4.08 -28.58 9.16
CA LEU A 97 -4.12 -27.11 9.05
C LEU A 97 -3.25 -26.43 10.11
N GLU A 98 -3.25 -26.93 11.34
CA GLU A 98 -2.42 -26.38 12.42
C GLU A 98 -0.92 -26.61 12.16
N GLU A 99 -0.55 -27.77 11.61
CA GLU A 99 0.84 -28.11 11.25
C GLU A 99 1.35 -27.24 10.10
N TYR A 100 0.56 -27.05 9.03
CA TYR A 100 1.01 -26.41 7.79
C TYR A 100 0.64 -24.93 7.66
N LYS A 101 0.02 -24.29 8.67
CA LYS A 101 -0.36 -22.86 8.57
C LYS A 101 0.83 -21.92 8.32
N GLY A 102 1.99 -22.24 8.90
CA GLY A 102 3.23 -21.50 8.70
C GLY A 102 3.72 -21.64 7.27
N ASP A 103 3.82 -22.88 6.79
CA ASP A 103 4.29 -23.21 5.44
C ASP A 103 3.44 -22.58 4.34
N VAL A 104 2.11 -22.51 4.52
CA VAL A 104 1.23 -21.81 3.57
C VAL A 104 1.58 -20.33 3.46
N LEU A 105 1.79 -19.67 4.60
CA LEU A 105 2.17 -18.26 4.63
C LEU A 105 3.56 -18.05 4.02
N ASP A 106 4.54 -18.85 4.46
CA ASP A 106 5.93 -18.74 4.02
C ASP A 106 6.07 -19.01 2.52
N SER A 107 5.41 -20.05 2.01
CA SER A 107 5.38 -20.35 0.58
C SER A 107 4.77 -19.20 -0.24
N THR A 108 3.67 -18.62 0.25
CA THR A 108 3.01 -17.49 -0.40
C THR A 108 3.90 -16.25 -0.41
N LEU A 109 4.52 -15.91 0.72
CA LEU A 109 5.41 -14.75 0.84
C LEU A 109 6.69 -14.93 0.00
N GLN A 110 7.27 -16.12 0.01
CA GLN A 110 8.44 -16.45 -0.80
C GLN A 110 8.15 -16.31 -2.29
N THR A 111 6.97 -16.78 -2.73
CA THR A 111 6.51 -16.66 -4.12
C THR A 111 6.30 -15.20 -4.50
N LEU A 112 5.66 -14.41 -3.63
CA LEU A 112 5.46 -12.98 -3.85
C LEU A 112 6.80 -12.23 -3.97
N LYS A 113 7.76 -12.53 -3.09
CA LYS A 113 9.11 -11.95 -3.13
C LYS A 113 9.83 -12.26 -4.44
N TYR A 114 9.73 -13.50 -4.92
CA TYR A 114 10.31 -13.90 -6.20
C TYR A 114 9.69 -13.12 -7.37
N LEU A 115 8.36 -13.03 -7.42
CA LEU A 115 7.66 -12.29 -8.48
C LEU A 115 7.99 -10.79 -8.46
N GLN A 116 8.11 -10.20 -7.27
CA GLN A 116 8.52 -8.80 -7.12
C GLN A 116 9.94 -8.57 -7.66
N TYR A 117 10.88 -9.45 -7.29
CA TYR A 117 12.25 -9.37 -7.79
C TYR A 117 12.31 -9.46 -9.32
N GLU A 118 11.59 -10.42 -9.91
CA GLU A 118 11.54 -10.59 -11.36
C GLU A 118 10.94 -9.37 -12.07
N PHE A 119 9.85 -8.81 -11.51
CA PHE A 119 9.22 -7.60 -12.04
C PHE A 119 10.17 -6.40 -11.99
N PHE A 120 10.85 -6.17 -10.87
CA PHE A 120 11.77 -5.04 -10.73
C PHE A 120 13.01 -5.19 -11.61
N ALA A 121 13.59 -6.40 -11.70
CA ALA A 121 14.70 -6.66 -12.59
C ALA A 121 14.31 -6.39 -14.06
N SER A 122 13.17 -6.93 -14.49
CA SER A 122 12.66 -6.73 -15.86
C SER A 122 12.36 -5.25 -16.14
N SER A 123 11.79 -4.53 -15.18
CA SER A 123 11.47 -3.12 -15.32
C SER A 123 12.72 -2.24 -15.32
N ALA A 124 13.74 -2.57 -14.51
CA ALA A 124 15.02 -1.88 -14.51
C ALA A 124 15.74 -2.05 -15.86
N HIS A 125 15.72 -3.25 -16.45
CA HIS A 125 16.25 -3.47 -17.80
C HIS A 125 15.48 -2.68 -18.86
N ALA A 126 14.16 -2.64 -18.77
CA ALA A 126 13.33 -1.85 -19.69
C ALA A 126 13.65 -0.34 -19.58
N VAL A 127 13.79 0.19 -18.36
CA VAL A 127 14.16 1.60 -18.11
C VAL A 127 15.59 1.88 -18.60
N ALA A 128 16.55 1.02 -18.30
CA ALA A 128 17.95 1.17 -18.74
C ALA A 128 18.06 1.21 -20.28
N ASN A 129 17.23 0.46 -20.99
CA ASN A 129 17.20 0.47 -22.46
C ASN A 129 16.59 1.75 -23.06
N VAL A 130 15.75 2.45 -22.29
CA VAL A 130 15.14 3.73 -22.72
C VAL A 130 16.02 4.92 -22.34
N LEU A 131 16.83 4.78 -21.29
CA LEU A 131 17.76 5.81 -20.87
C LEU A 131 18.91 5.94 -21.90
N PRO A 132 19.32 7.17 -22.25
CA PRO A 132 20.48 7.40 -23.08
C PRO A 132 21.73 6.75 -22.47
N THR A 133 22.50 6.01 -23.28
CA THR A 133 23.76 5.36 -22.86
C THR A 133 24.84 6.37 -22.44
N ARG A 134 24.68 7.63 -22.82
CA ARG A 134 25.47 8.77 -22.35
C ARG A 134 24.50 9.86 -21.91
N MET A 135 24.68 10.40 -20.70
CA MET A 135 24.14 11.72 -20.35
C MET A 135 24.89 12.75 -21.19
N GLU A 136 24.49 12.88 -22.45
CA GLU A 136 24.87 14.04 -23.23
C GLU A 136 24.09 15.20 -22.61
N PHE A 137 24.81 16.11 -21.97
CA PHE A 137 24.27 17.43 -21.64
C PHE A 137 23.62 17.94 -22.91
N ARG A 138 22.29 18.07 -22.92
CA ARG A 138 21.66 18.86 -23.96
C ARG A 138 22.34 20.23 -23.88
N PRO A 139 23.03 20.70 -24.93
CA PRO A 139 23.54 22.04 -24.93
C PRO A 139 22.34 22.92 -24.60
N MET A 140 22.39 23.66 -23.49
CA MET A 140 21.37 24.66 -23.22
C MET A 140 21.52 25.67 -24.34
N VAL A 141 20.69 25.55 -25.37
CA VAL A 141 20.71 26.42 -26.54
C VAL A 141 20.53 27.87 -26.10
N GLU A 142 19.76 28.07 -25.02
CA GLU A 142 19.55 29.34 -24.33
C GLU A 142 20.81 29.92 -23.66
N MET A 143 21.84 29.12 -23.40
CA MET A 143 23.14 29.54 -22.86
C MET A 143 24.21 29.71 -23.94
N THR A 144 23.84 29.65 -25.22
CA THR A 144 24.80 29.98 -26.27
C THR A 144 25.09 31.49 -26.27
N PRO A 145 26.31 31.92 -26.62
CA PRO A 145 26.71 33.34 -26.58
C PRO A 145 25.71 34.26 -27.29
N GLN A 146 25.12 33.81 -28.39
CA GLN A 146 24.14 34.56 -29.17
C GLN A 146 22.84 34.89 -28.41
N PHE A 147 22.38 33.98 -27.55
CA PHE A 147 21.17 34.21 -26.73
C PHE A 147 21.49 35.02 -25.48
N LEU A 148 22.67 34.83 -24.90
CA LEU A 148 23.16 35.63 -23.77
C LEU A 148 23.41 37.08 -24.18
N GLU A 149 24.05 37.32 -25.33
CA GLU A 149 24.26 38.66 -25.89
C GLU A 149 22.95 39.42 -26.05
N ARG A 150 21.92 38.75 -26.57
CA ARG A 150 20.59 39.36 -26.72
C ARG A 150 19.95 39.70 -25.37
N GLN A 151 20.09 38.83 -24.38
CA GLN A 151 19.55 39.06 -23.04
C GLN A 151 20.28 40.21 -22.33
N ILE A 152 21.59 40.31 -22.49
CA ILE A 152 22.41 41.41 -21.96
C ILE A 152 22.03 42.72 -22.66
N GLN A 153 21.87 42.70 -23.99
CA GLN A 153 21.50 43.89 -24.76
C GLN A 153 20.13 44.44 -24.35
N LEU A 154 19.14 43.57 -24.16
CA LEU A 154 17.83 43.98 -23.63
C LEU A 154 17.93 44.55 -22.22
N SER A 155 18.79 43.98 -21.36
CA SER A 155 19.02 44.50 -20.00
C SER A 155 19.67 45.88 -20.00
N MET A 156 20.62 46.13 -20.90
CA MET A 156 21.25 47.45 -21.06
C MET A 156 20.27 48.49 -21.59
N GLU A 157 19.46 48.12 -22.60
CA GLU A 157 18.40 49.00 -23.12
C GLU A 157 17.35 49.35 -22.03
N GLU A 158 17.02 48.40 -21.15
CA GLU A 158 16.15 48.65 -20.00
C GLU A 158 16.78 49.57 -18.94
N GLU A 159 18.09 49.46 -18.69
CA GLU A 159 18.84 50.35 -17.80
C GLU A 159 18.92 51.77 -18.36
N ASP A 160 19.21 51.93 -19.66
CA ASP A 160 19.27 53.23 -20.35
C ASP A 160 17.90 53.93 -20.35
N LEU A 161 16.81 53.17 -20.51
CA LEU A 161 15.45 53.70 -20.40
C LEU A 161 15.10 54.09 -18.95
N GLN A 162 15.63 53.41 -17.94
CA GLN A 162 15.43 53.79 -16.53
C GLN A 162 16.28 54.99 -16.10
N GLU A 163 17.47 55.19 -16.64
CA GLU A 163 18.30 56.38 -16.35
C GLU A 163 17.78 57.65 -17.03
N SER A 164 17.18 57.52 -18.22
CA SER A 164 16.52 58.65 -18.90
C SER A 164 15.22 59.10 -18.21
N ASP A 165 14.49 58.20 -17.56
CA ASP A 165 13.33 58.55 -16.73
C ASP A 165 13.72 59.18 -15.38
N LYS A 166 14.91 58.89 -14.84
CA LYS A 166 15.39 59.48 -13.57
C LYS A 166 16.03 60.86 -13.72
N SER A 167 16.48 61.23 -14.92
CA SER A 167 17.09 62.54 -15.19
C SER A 167 16.08 63.64 -15.58
N SER A 168 14.78 63.30 -15.63
CA SER A 168 13.70 64.21 -16.06
C SER A 168 12.91 64.85 -14.90
N ASP A 169 13.19 64.50 -13.63
CA ASP A 169 12.38 64.92 -12.46
C ASP A 169 13.19 65.65 -11.36
N GLU A 170 14.24 66.39 -11.72
CA GLU A 170 14.92 67.33 -10.81
C GLU A 170 14.95 68.76 -11.35
N ASN A 171 13.78 69.41 -11.53
CA ASN A 171 13.61 70.87 -11.32
C ASN A 171 12.16 71.38 -11.43
N SER A 172 11.35 71.17 -10.40
CA SER A 172 10.21 72.02 -9.99
C SER A 172 9.56 71.37 -8.75
N SER A 173 9.22 72.00 -7.63
CA SER A 173 9.30 73.37 -7.13
C SER A 173 9.14 73.29 -5.61
N SER A 174 9.71 74.25 -4.90
CA SER A 174 9.44 74.56 -3.50
C SER A 174 7.99 75.04 -3.27
N GLU A 175 7.46 74.65 -2.11
CA GLU A 175 6.43 75.32 -1.27
C GLU A 175 5.02 75.57 -1.83
N ASN A 176 4.02 74.80 -1.33
CA ASN A 176 2.82 75.38 -0.70
C ASN A 176 1.99 74.36 0.12
N GLU A 177 1.22 74.89 1.06
CA GLU A 177 0.57 74.26 2.21
C GLU A 177 -0.57 73.23 1.96
N LEU A 178 -0.78 72.43 3.01
CA LEU A 178 -2.05 71.94 3.60
C LEU A 178 -3.06 71.07 2.81
N ARG A 179 -3.41 69.97 3.51
CA ARG A 179 -4.67 69.19 3.53
C ARG A 179 -4.88 68.09 2.50
N GLY A 180 -4.98 66.85 3.03
CA GLY A 180 -6.14 65.99 2.76
C GLY A 180 -5.92 64.79 1.83
N ILE A 181 -5.87 63.61 2.45
CA ILE A 181 -6.45 62.32 2.02
C ILE A 181 -6.17 61.83 0.59
N GLY A 182 -5.34 60.77 0.53
CA GLY A 182 -5.57 59.62 -0.36
C GLY A 182 -4.75 59.58 -1.65
N GLY A 183 -4.26 58.37 -1.97
CA GLY A 183 -3.80 58.02 -3.32
C GLY A 183 -2.28 57.96 -3.48
N GLY A 184 -1.78 56.76 -3.79
CA GLY A 184 -0.38 56.40 -3.75
C GLY A 184 0.52 57.03 -4.82
N ARG A 185 1.83 56.94 -4.55
CA ARG A 185 2.91 57.09 -5.51
C ARG A 185 4.10 56.22 -5.05
N HIS A 186 4.29 55.10 -5.74
CA HIS A 186 5.54 54.35 -5.74
C HIS A 186 6.56 55.09 -6.61
N GLY A 187 7.71 55.43 -6.03
CA GLY A 187 8.93 55.73 -6.78
C GLY A 187 9.58 54.43 -7.31
N PRO A 188 10.47 54.52 -8.32
CA PRO A 188 10.88 53.40 -9.14
C PRO A 188 12.07 52.67 -8.52
N LEU A 189 11.86 51.40 -8.16
CA LEU A 189 12.80 50.27 -8.07
C LEU A 189 12.13 49.16 -7.23
N SER A 190 10.93 48.72 -7.64
CA SER A 190 10.39 47.45 -7.15
C SER A 190 10.86 46.37 -8.12
N ASN A 191 11.77 45.53 -7.63
CA ASN A 191 12.42 44.47 -8.37
C ASN A 191 11.36 43.59 -9.06
N PHE A 192 11.70 42.96 -10.18
CA PHE A 192 10.84 41.97 -10.83
C PHE A 192 10.36 40.88 -9.84
N SER A 193 11.17 40.58 -8.83
CA SER A 193 10.83 39.72 -7.69
C SER A 193 9.61 40.21 -6.90
N ASP A 194 9.44 41.53 -6.73
CA ASP A 194 8.37 42.12 -5.94
C ASP A 194 7.04 42.07 -6.70
N ARG A 195 7.08 42.29 -8.02
CA ARG A 195 5.92 42.09 -8.91
C ARG A 195 5.53 40.62 -9.04
N LEU A 196 6.51 39.70 -9.02
CA LEU A 196 6.27 38.27 -9.02
C LEU A 196 5.65 37.80 -7.69
N LEU A 197 6.17 38.30 -6.56
CA LEU A 197 5.64 38.04 -5.22
C LEU A 197 4.20 38.58 -5.08
N GLU A 198 3.94 39.80 -5.55
CA GLU A 198 2.60 40.40 -5.50
C GLU A 198 1.61 39.65 -6.42
N LYS A 199 2.06 39.16 -7.58
CA LYS A 199 1.24 38.32 -8.47
C LYS A 199 0.95 36.95 -7.85
N MET A 200 1.92 36.31 -7.19
CA MET A 200 1.70 35.07 -6.45
C MET A 200 0.75 35.26 -5.25
N GLN A 201 0.79 36.43 -4.60
CA GLN A 201 -0.08 36.77 -3.48
C GLN A 201 -1.53 37.07 -3.94
N LYS A 202 -1.68 37.70 -5.11
CA LYS A 202 -2.97 38.04 -5.73
C LYS A 202 -3.66 36.82 -6.38
N ASP A 203 -2.90 35.86 -6.90
CA ASP A 203 -3.41 34.60 -7.44
C ASP A 203 -3.68 33.53 -6.36
N GLY A 204 -3.59 33.89 -5.07
CA GLY A 204 -3.92 32.99 -3.96
C GLY A 204 -2.89 31.88 -3.68
N LEU A 205 -1.68 32.01 -4.23
CA LEU A 205 -0.55 31.08 -4.04
C LEU A 205 0.44 31.64 -2.99
N ALA A 206 -0.08 32.10 -1.85
CA ALA A 206 0.75 32.23 -0.66
C ALA A 206 1.37 30.85 -0.34
N PRO A 207 2.59 30.77 0.22
CA PRO A 207 3.02 29.58 0.92
C PRO A 207 2.15 29.47 2.18
N ALA A 208 0.94 28.92 1.99
CA ALA A 208 0.22 28.31 3.06
C ALA A 208 1.21 27.35 3.73
N SER A 209 1.31 27.47 5.05
CA SER A 209 1.84 26.43 5.93
C SER A 209 1.62 25.07 5.26
N GLU A 210 2.71 24.35 5.01
CA GLU A 210 2.71 23.04 4.34
C GLU A 210 1.41 22.31 4.70
N PRO A 211 0.53 21.99 3.73
CA PRO A 211 -0.53 21.06 4.06
C PRO A 211 0.22 19.82 4.51
N ALA A 212 0.03 19.43 5.77
CA ALA A 212 0.45 18.13 6.25
C ALA A 212 -0.32 17.11 5.42
N ILE A 213 0.23 16.78 4.25
CA ILE A 213 -0.22 15.66 3.45
C ILE A 213 0.00 14.50 4.40
N ALA A 214 -1.10 13.91 4.86
CA ALA A 214 -1.06 12.70 5.65
C ALA A 214 -0.40 11.63 4.76
N VAL A 215 0.91 11.50 4.89
CA VAL A 215 1.66 10.44 4.23
C VAL A 215 1.24 9.17 4.93
N ASP A 216 0.56 8.29 4.19
CA ASP A 216 0.22 6.96 4.66
C ASP A 216 1.51 6.30 5.20
N PRO A 217 1.56 5.86 6.47
CA PRO A 217 2.74 5.22 7.05
C PRO A 217 3.14 3.93 6.32
N LEU A 218 2.30 3.40 5.42
CA LEU A 218 2.59 2.27 4.54
C LEU A 218 3.03 2.69 3.13
N SER A 219 3.13 3.98 2.84
CA SER A 219 3.69 4.48 1.59
C SER A 219 5.18 4.13 1.50
N LEU A 220 5.57 3.55 0.37
CA LEU A 220 6.94 3.16 0.04
C LEU A 220 7.93 4.33 0.19
N CYS A 221 7.48 5.58 -0.01
CA CYS A 221 8.29 6.78 0.21
C CYS A 221 8.65 7.00 1.70
N SER A 222 7.75 6.70 2.64
CA SER A 222 8.01 6.82 4.10
C SER A 222 8.88 5.69 4.64
N LEU A 223 8.73 4.48 4.10
CA LEU A 223 9.58 3.34 4.47
C LEU A 223 11.04 3.52 4.00
N MET A 224 11.25 4.15 2.85
CA MET A 224 12.58 4.41 2.33
C MET A 224 13.28 5.59 3.01
N SER A 225 12.55 6.59 3.52
CA SER A 225 13.15 7.75 4.22
C SER A 225 13.69 7.42 5.62
N GLN A 226 13.27 6.30 6.22
CA GLN A 226 13.76 5.85 7.54
C GLN A 226 15.04 4.99 7.45
N GLY A 227 15.53 4.72 6.24
CA GLY A 227 16.70 3.87 5.99
C GLY A 227 18.06 4.56 6.19
N LYS A 228 18.28 5.28 7.29
CA LYS A 228 19.61 5.69 7.76
C LYS A 228 19.59 5.72 9.28
N TYR A 229 20.21 4.70 9.90
CA TYR A 229 20.77 4.59 11.26
C TYR A 229 20.65 3.12 11.73
N ILE A 230 21.33 2.21 11.04
CA ILE A 230 21.75 0.94 11.65
C ILE A 230 23.27 0.86 11.45
N SER A 231 23.97 1.72 12.19
CA SER A 231 25.36 1.49 12.54
C SER A 231 25.44 1.57 14.05
N GLU A 232 25.97 0.50 14.64
CA GLU A 232 26.51 0.43 16.00
C GLU A 232 25.52 0.23 17.17
N ALA A 233 25.36 -1.04 17.58
CA ALA A 233 25.38 -1.45 18.99
C ALA A 233 25.49 -2.99 19.12
N PRO A 234 26.05 -3.53 20.21
CA PRO A 234 26.91 -4.71 20.17
C PRO A 234 26.22 -6.03 20.52
N LEU A 235 26.83 -7.10 20.03
CA LEU A 235 26.62 -8.49 20.43
C LEU A 235 26.69 -8.64 21.96
N CYS A 236 25.65 -9.20 22.57
CA CYS A 236 25.72 -9.79 23.90
C CYS A 236 25.23 -11.25 23.81
N PHE A 237 26.21 -12.15 23.76
CA PHE A 237 26.05 -13.56 24.08
C PHE A 237 25.58 -13.71 25.53
N GLY A 238 24.48 -14.45 25.72
CA GLY A 238 23.96 -14.79 27.04
C GLY A 238 23.41 -16.21 27.03
N ALA A 239 24.30 -17.20 26.96
CA ALA A 239 23.98 -18.58 27.26
C ALA A 239 23.77 -18.74 28.78
N LYS A 240 22.61 -19.21 29.20
CA LYS A 240 22.47 -19.95 30.46
C LYS A 240 21.46 -21.08 30.28
N ARG A 241 21.97 -22.30 30.48
CA ARG A 241 21.21 -23.41 31.06
C ARG A 241 20.96 -23.11 32.54
#